data_AF-A0A973GX55-F1
#
_entry.id   AF-A0A973GX55-F1
#
_cell.length_a   1.000
_cell.length_b   1.000
_cell.length_c   1.000
_cell.angle_alpha   90.00
_cell.angle_beta   90.00
_cell.angle_gamma   90.00
#
_symmetry.space_group_name_H-M   'P 1'
#
loop_
_entity.id
_entity.type
_entity.pdbx_description
1 polymer ?
#
loop_
_entity_poly.entity_id
_entity_poly.type
_entity_poly.pdbx_seq_one_letter_code
_entity_poly.pdbx_strand_id
1 'polypeptide(L)'
;MSTPFEFEYQAVSRVEALREGVARPGELLLVDEVYVIGRSRHCHMVVKHPLVSRQHARLERDGDRYVLLDIGSANGTFVNSQPLAGAHTLCHGDTIGLGEAAPLLRFVDPDSTVRSAGRVSLNAAAGVFMIGTTPIQLPPVQFHLLLHLYEHRGEICSRAACAQAMWGHSYDPAIDAGAFDQAISSLRRILRAAAGASTDPIDVYRGRGYSLRA
;
A
#
# COMPACT_ATOMS: atom_id res chain seq x y z
N MET A 1 25.49 12.68 25.46
CA MET A 1 24.28 13.50 25.66
C MET A 1 23.73 13.79 24.27
N SER A 2 22.83 12.93 23.79
CA SER A 2 22.12 13.12 22.53
C SER A 2 20.66 13.38 22.91
N THR A 3 20.11 14.46 22.41
CA THR A 3 18.78 14.99 22.76
C THR A 3 17.67 13.99 22.43
N PRO A 4 16.61 13.86 23.26
CA PRO A 4 15.48 12.94 23.01
C PRO A 4 14.61 13.31 21.78
N PHE A 5 14.89 14.43 21.10
CA PHE A 5 14.02 15.04 20.10
C PHE A 5 14.29 14.62 18.63
N GLU A 6 15.35 13.87 18.33
CA GLU A 6 15.69 13.47 16.95
C GLU A 6 15.00 12.18 16.47
N PHE A 7 14.42 11.39 17.38
CA PHE A 7 13.85 10.07 17.05
C PHE A 7 12.39 10.12 16.56
N GLU A 8 11.68 11.23 16.74
CA GLU A 8 10.25 11.33 16.39
C GLU A 8 10.01 11.74 14.91
N TYR A 9 10.99 12.41 14.28
CA TYR A 9 10.91 12.84 12.87
C TYR A 9 11.13 11.71 11.86
N GLN A 10 11.70 10.57 12.28
CA GLN A 10 12.04 9.47 11.37
C GLN A 10 10.83 8.59 10.99
N ALA A 11 9.68 8.72 11.67
CA ALA A 11 8.52 7.84 11.50
C ALA A 11 7.34 8.45 10.71
N VAL A 12 7.50 9.65 10.15
CA VAL A 12 6.42 10.34 9.41
C VAL A 12 6.59 10.16 7.91
N SER A 13 5.52 9.78 7.21
CA SER A 13 5.52 9.72 5.74
C SER A 13 5.81 11.10 5.15
N ARG A 14 6.55 11.14 4.05
CA ARG A 14 7.02 12.39 3.44
C ARG A 14 7.03 12.33 1.93
N VAL A 15 7.02 13.50 1.30
CA VAL A 15 7.33 13.67 -0.11
C VAL A 15 8.64 14.45 -0.24
N GLU A 16 9.59 13.89 -0.97
CA GLU A 16 10.91 14.49 -1.17
C GLU A 16 11.17 14.77 -2.65
N ALA A 17 11.86 15.88 -2.93
CA ALA A 17 12.30 16.23 -4.27
C ALA A 17 13.46 15.33 -4.68
N LEU A 18 13.39 14.78 -5.90
CA LEU A 18 14.44 13.90 -6.42
C LEU A 18 15.71 14.63 -6.83
N ARG A 19 15.65 15.96 -6.98
CA ARG A 19 16.79 16.81 -7.31
C ARG A 19 16.73 18.09 -6.50
N GLU A 20 17.90 18.58 -6.14
CA GLU A 20 18.02 19.84 -5.39
C GLU A 20 17.40 21.00 -6.18
N GLY A 21 16.66 21.87 -5.46
CA GLY A 21 16.06 23.06 -6.04
C GLY A 21 14.79 22.85 -6.86
N VAL A 22 14.41 21.61 -7.20
CA VAL A 22 13.17 21.31 -7.93
C VAL A 22 11.92 21.68 -7.13
N ALA A 23 11.95 21.53 -5.80
CA ALA A 23 10.83 21.89 -4.95
C ALA A 23 11.24 22.65 -3.69
N ARG A 24 10.29 23.39 -3.10
CA ARG A 24 10.40 24.06 -1.80
C ARG A 24 9.14 23.84 -0.96
N PRO A 25 9.24 23.32 0.27
CA PRO A 25 10.45 22.72 0.84
C PRO A 25 10.93 21.55 -0.03
N GLY A 26 12.23 21.20 0.07
CA GLY A 26 12.78 20.04 -0.66
C GLY A 26 12.23 18.71 -0.15
N GLU A 27 11.71 18.72 1.08
CA GLU A 27 11.04 17.62 1.75
C GLU A 27 9.80 18.18 2.45
N LEU A 28 8.66 17.53 2.25
CA LEU A 28 7.39 17.84 2.88
C LEU A 28 6.97 16.65 3.75
N LEU A 29 6.94 16.85 5.07
CA LEU A 29 6.41 15.87 6.01
C LEU A 29 4.88 15.89 5.96
N LEU A 30 4.27 14.70 6.00
CA LEU A 30 2.83 14.54 5.90
C LEU A 30 2.26 14.17 7.27
N VAL A 31 1.79 15.20 7.98
CA VAL A 31 1.20 15.13 9.33
C VAL A 31 -0.28 15.54 9.36
N ASP A 32 -0.79 16.13 8.27
CA ASP A 32 -2.12 16.67 8.10
C ASP A 32 -2.93 15.85 7.08
N GLU A 33 -4.22 16.13 7.00
CA GLU A 33 -5.15 15.37 6.14
C GLU A 33 -5.02 15.72 4.66
N VAL A 34 -4.57 16.92 4.29
CA VAL A 34 -4.57 17.39 2.90
C VAL A 34 -3.34 18.23 2.58
N TYR A 35 -2.68 17.92 1.46
CA TYR A 35 -1.57 18.70 0.91
C TYR A 35 -1.80 19.05 -0.55
N VAL A 36 -1.35 20.22 -0.95
CA VAL A 36 -1.45 20.70 -2.33
C VAL A 36 -0.05 20.94 -2.87
N ILE A 37 0.22 20.37 -4.04
CA ILE A 37 1.50 20.44 -4.74
C ILE A 37 1.29 21.19 -6.06
N GLY A 38 2.18 22.13 -6.37
CA GLY A 38 2.09 22.92 -7.59
C GLY A 38 3.15 24.02 -7.64
N ARG A 39 3.15 24.84 -8.70
CA ARG A 39 4.12 25.94 -8.84
C ARG A 39 3.77 27.19 -8.03
N SER A 40 2.54 27.28 -7.51
CA SER A 40 2.11 28.43 -6.72
C SER A 40 2.83 28.45 -5.39
N ARG A 41 3.24 29.63 -4.93
CA ARG A 41 3.77 29.84 -3.56
C ARG A 41 2.79 29.50 -2.44
N HIS A 42 1.51 29.33 -2.78
CA HIS A 42 0.44 28.96 -1.85
C HIS A 42 0.27 27.44 -1.70
N CYS A 43 1.09 26.65 -2.41
CA CYS A 43 1.12 25.19 -2.25
C CYS A 43 1.99 24.81 -1.04
N HIS A 44 1.66 23.67 -0.45
CA HIS A 44 2.43 23.08 0.66
C HIS A 44 3.82 22.63 0.18
N MET A 45 3.91 22.14 -1.07
CA MET A 45 5.16 21.91 -1.77
C MET A 45 5.16 22.65 -3.11
N VAL A 46 6.06 23.61 -3.24
CA VAL A 46 6.20 24.48 -4.40
C VAL A 46 7.19 23.88 -5.39
N VAL A 47 6.70 23.37 -6.52
CA VAL A 47 7.53 22.75 -7.57
C VAL A 47 7.89 23.77 -8.64
N LYS A 48 9.19 24.00 -8.83
CA LYS A 48 9.75 24.98 -9.77
C LYS A 48 9.92 24.37 -11.16
N HIS A 49 8.80 24.14 -11.84
CA HIS A 49 8.81 23.58 -13.19
C HIS A 49 7.76 24.25 -14.07
N PRO A 50 8.08 24.65 -15.32
CA PRO A 50 7.17 25.42 -16.17
C PRO A 50 5.92 24.63 -16.56
N LEU A 51 6.01 23.31 -16.69
CA LEU A 51 4.89 22.43 -17.02
C LEU A 51 3.96 22.14 -15.83
N VAL A 52 4.33 22.56 -14.62
CA VAL A 52 3.53 22.35 -13.42
C VAL A 52 2.48 23.45 -13.28
N SER A 53 1.27 23.06 -12.91
CA SER A 53 0.13 23.96 -12.70
C SER A 53 0.26 24.71 -11.38
N ARG A 54 -0.42 25.85 -11.23
CA ARG A 54 -0.39 26.65 -9.99
C ARG A 54 -0.76 25.80 -8.78
N GLN A 55 -1.89 25.10 -8.87
CA GLN A 55 -2.24 23.97 -8.03
C GLN A 55 -2.38 22.80 -9.01
N HIS A 56 -1.60 21.74 -8.84
CA HIS A 56 -1.46 20.69 -9.86
C HIS A 56 -2.00 19.36 -9.37
N ALA A 57 -1.56 18.94 -8.19
CA ALA A 57 -2.02 17.72 -7.56
C ALA A 57 -2.32 17.97 -6.08
N ARG A 58 -3.13 17.09 -5.51
CA ARG A 58 -3.47 17.06 -4.09
C ARG A 58 -3.14 15.68 -3.54
N LEU A 59 -2.60 15.66 -2.33
CA LEU A 59 -2.53 14.47 -1.50
C LEU A 59 -3.63 14.56 -0.46
N GLU A 60 -4.38 13.50 -0.29
CA GLU A 60 -5.38 13.37 0.77
C GLU A 60 -5.08 12.14 1.59
N ARG A 61 -5.21 12.27 2.90
CA ARG A 61 -5.10 11.14 3.80
C ARG A 61 -6.39 10.34 3.76
N ASP A 62 -6.24 9.03 3.61
CA ASP A 62 -7.32 8.05 3.68
C ASP A 62 -6.90 6.97 4.69
N GLY A 63 -7.35 7.15 5.93
CA GLY A 63 -6.93 6.33 7.06
C GLY A 63 -5.42 6.41 7.34
N ASP A 64 -4.70 5.31 7.12
CA ASP A 64 -3.25 5.21 7.30
C ASP A 64 -2.46 5.44 6.00
N ARG A 65 -3.13 5.82 4.90
CA ARG A 65 -2.52 5.99 3.59
C ARG A 65 -2.69 7.40 3.06
N TYR A 66 -1.90 7.73 2.05
CA TYR A 66 -2.06 8.94 1.26
C TYR A 66 -2.50 8.58 -0.15
N VAL A 67 -3.46 9.33 -0.67
CA VAL A 67 -3.99 9.22 -2.02
C VAL A 67 -3.58 10.46 -2.80
N LEU A 68 -2.98 10.26 -3.97
CA LEU A 68 -2.65 11.30 -4.93
C LEU A 68 -3.79 11.49 -5.92
N LEU A 69 -4.19 12.74 -6.12
CA LEU A 69 -5.20 13.16 -7.09
C LEU A 69 -4.64 14.28 -7.97
N ASP A 70 -4.86 14.18 -9.27
CA ASP A 70 -4.74 15.34 -10.16
C ASP A 70 -5.97 16.25 -9.97
N ILE A 71 -5.76 17.55 -9.80
CA ILE A 71 -6.83 18.52 -9.51
C ILE A 71 -7.12 19.44 -10.71
N GLY A 72 -7.03 18.90 -11.93
CA GLY A 72 -7.29 19.63 -13.17
C GLY A 72 -6.03 20.29 -13.73
N SER A 73 -4.91 19.58 -13.69
CA SER A 73 -3.66 20.07 -14.23
C SER A 73 -3.67 20.16 -15.76
N ALA A 74 -2.86 21.06 -16.33
CA ALA A 74 -2.85 21.28 -17.78
C ALA A 74 -2.13 20.17 -18.56
N ASN A 75 -1.16 19.50 -17.91
CA ASN A 75 -0.24 18.57 -18.55
C ASN A 75 -0.29 17.15 -17.92
N GLY A 76 -1.17 16.93 -16.94
CA GLY A 76 -1.35 15.66 -16.25
C GLY A 76 -0.33 15.41 -15.13
N THR A 77 -0.72 14.51 -14.23
CA THR A 77 0.11 13.94 -13.17
C THR A 77 0.49 12.51 -13.56
N PHE A 78 1.68 12.06 -13.15
CA PHE A 78 2.21 10.73 -13.47
C PHE A 78 2.68 10.04 -12.20
N VAL A 79 2.44 8.74 -12.10
CA VAL A 79 2.99 7.88 -11.04
C VAL A 79 3.81 6.77 -11.69
N ASN A 80 5.06 6.59 -11.25
CA ASN A 80 6.00 5.61 -11.81
C ASN A 80 6.09 5.72 -13.35
N SER A 81 6.17 6.96 -13.83
CA SER A 81 6.19 7.36 -15.25
C SER A 81 4.96 6.98 -16.08
N GLN A 82 3.87 6.53 -15.46
CA GLN A 82 2.60 6.27 -16.12
C GLN A 82 1.58 7.39 -15.83
N PRO A 83 0.74 7.78 -16.80
CA PRO A 83 -0.29 8.79 -16.57
C PRO A 83 -1.28 8.36 -15.48
N LEU A 84 -1.61 9.30 -14.60
CA LEU A 84 -2.58 9.07 -13.54
C LEU A 84 -4.01 9.09 -14.12
N ALA A 85 -4.72 7.96 -14.04
CA ALA A 85 -6.08 7.80 -14.59
C ALA A 85 -7.21 8.14 -13.59
N GLY A 86 -6.87 8.50 -12.34
CA GLY A 86 -7.81 8.75 -11.24
C GLY A 86 -7.08 8.94 -9.92
N ALA A 87 -7.75 8.70 -8.79
CA ALA A 87 -7.09 8.67 -7.50
C ALA A 87 -6.09 7.49 -7.42
N HIS A 88 -4.89 7.72 -6.90
CA HIS A 88 -3.87 6.67 -6.69
C HIS A 88 -3.40 6.63 -5.25
N THR A 89 -3.58 5.50 -4.57
CA THR A 89 -3.04 5.27 -3.23
C THR A 89 -1.51 5.12 -3.30
N LEU A 90 -0.78 6.05 -2.69
CA LEU A 90 0.68 6.10 -2.70
C LEU A 90 1.28 4.93 -1.91
N CYS A 91 2.27 4.29 -2.52
CA CYS A 91 3.14 3.30 -1.90
C CYS A 91 4.54 3.87 -1.71
N HIS A 92 5.24 3.42 -0.67
CA HIS A 92 6.64 3.81 -0.47
C HIS A 92 7.49 3.57 -1.72
N GLY A 93 8.27 4.58 -2.08
CA GLY A 93 9.12 4.55 -3.26
C GLY A 93 8.42 5.01 -4.53
N ASP A 94 7.09 5.22 -4.52
CA ASP A 94 6.39 5.77 -5.67
C ASP A 94 7.01 7.09 -6.10
N THR A 95 7.24 7.20 -7.40
CA THR A 95 7.79 8.40 -8.03
C THR A 95 6.67 9.20 -8.70
N ILE A 96 6.67 10.51 -8.49
CA ILE A 96 5.61 11.40 -8.95
C ILE A 96 6.18 12.37 -9.98
N GLY A 97 5.63 12.32 -11.19
CA GLY A 97 5.86 13.28 -12.27
C GLY A 97 4.72 14.30 -12.32
N LEU A 98 5.05 15.56 -12.56
CA LEU A 98 4.07 16.65 -12.62
C LEU A 98 4.28 17.43 -13.92
N GLY A 99 3.30 17.31 -14.82
CA GLY A 99 3.32 17.87 -16.16
C GLY A 99 4.22 17.16 -17.17
N GLU A 100 5.00 16.17 -16.74
CA GLU A 100 5.74 15.25 -17.60
C GLU A 100 5.93 13.89 -16.89
N ALA A 101 6.22 12.84 -17.64
CA ALA A 101 6.43 11.49 -17.12
C ALA A 101 7.74 11.34 -16.33
N ALA A 102 8.68 12.26 -16.50
CA ALA A 102 9.92 12.27 -15.72
C ALA A 102 9.60 12.62 -14.25
N PRO A 103 10.08 11.82 -13.29
CA PRO A 103 9.72 12.03 -11.90
C PRO A 103 10.45 13.24 -11.31
N LEU A 104 9.70 14.06 -10.57
CA LEU A 104 10.23 15.22 -9.84
C LEU A 104 10.30 14.95 -8.35
N LEU A 105 9.37 14.14 -7.84
CA LEU A 105 9.19 13.87 -6.41
C LEU A 105 9.16 12.36 -6.16
N ARG A 106 9.40 11.97 -4.91
CA ARG A 106 9.24 10.60 -4.41
C ARG A 106 8.47 10.62 -3.11
N PHE A 107 7.53 9.68 -2.97
CA PHE A 107 6.87 9.42 -1.70
C PHE A 107 7.70 8.42 -0.89
N VAL A 108 7.98 8.77 0.36
CA VAL A 108 8.70 7.93 1.30
C VAL A 108 7.83 7.75 2.53
N ASP A 109 7.33 6.54 2.70
CA ASP A 109 6.73 6.13 3.96
C ASP A 109 7.79 5.39 4.79
N PRO A 110 8.26 5.93 5.93
CA PRO A 110 9.28 5.28 6.76
C PRO A 110 8.76 4.00 7.40
N ASP A 111 7.44 3.87 7.55
CA ASP A 111 6.79 2.66 8.02
C ASP A 111 6.72 1.59 6.92
N SER A 112 7.23 1.80 5.70
CA SER A 112 7.23 0.76 4.66
C SER A 112 8.18 -0.40 4.98
N THR A 113 9.25 -0.15 5.72
CA THR A 113 10.21 -1.20 6.09
C THR A 113 9.78 -1.94 7.36
N VAL A 114 8.81 -1.39 8.11
CA VAL A 114 8.28 -1.97 9.36
C VAL A 114 6.84 -2.50 9.17
N ARG A 115 6.07 -1.94 8.24
CA ARG A 115 4.73 -2.37 7.82
C ARG A 115 4.74 -3.08 6.46
N SER A 116 5.40 -2.58 5.43
CA SER A 116 5.36 -3.23 4.09
C SER A 116 6.35 -4.37 3.88
N ALA A 117 7.34 -4.57 4.77
CA ALA A 117 8.12 -5.81 4.81
C ALA A 117 7.28 -6.94 5.44
N GLY A 118 6.27 -7.41 4.70
CA GLY A 118 5.44 -8.56 5.07
C GLY A 118 3.93 -8.39 5.01
N ARG A 119 3.41 -7.19 4.68
CA ARG A 119 1.96 -6.98 4.48
C ARG A 119 1.53 -7.34 3.07
N VAL A 120 0.47 -8.12 2.98
CA VAL A 120 -0.21 -8.48 1.74
C VAL A 120 -1.04 -7.27 1.27
N SER A 121 -0.88 -6.87 0.01
CA SER A 121 -1.75 -5.88 -0.64
C SER A 121 -2.38 -6.47 -1.92
N LEU A 122 -3.44 -5.86 -2.43
CA LEU A 122 -4.14 -6.31 -3.64
C LEU A 122 -4.07 -5.21 -4.71
N ASN A 123 -3.51 -5.54 -5.88
CA ASN A 123 -3.68 -4.74 -7.08
C ASN A 123 -5.05 -5.07 -7.68
N ALA A 124 -6.06 -4.26 -7.37
CA ALA A 124 -7.44 -4.48 -7.81
C ALA A 124 -7.61 -4.42 -9.34
N ALA A 125 -6.80 -3.63 -10.04
CA ALA A 125 -6.87 -3.52 -11.49
C ALA A 125 -6.33 -4.78 -12.20
N ALA A 126 -5.31 -5.41 -11.62
CA ALA A 126 -4.71 -6.64 -12.15
C ALA A 126 -5.33 -7.92 -11.55
N GLY A 127 -6.05 -7.82 -10.43
CA GLY A 127 -6.54 -8.97 -9.68
C GLY A 127 -5.42 -9.80 -9.05
N VAL A 128 -4.29 -9.17 -8.68
CA VAL A 128 -3.09 -9.87 -8.19
C VAL A 128 -2.69 -9.36 -6.82
N PHE A 129 -2.39 -10.27 -5.89
CA PHE A 129 -1.83 -9.93 -4.59
C PHE A 129 -0.34 -9.59 -4.69
N MET A 130 0.12 -8.70 -3.82
CA MET A 130 1.51 -8.25 -3.74
C MET A 130 2.01 -8.40 -2.31
N ILE A 131 3.30 -8.67 -2.15
CA ILE A 131 4.02 -8.43 -0.89
C ILE A 131 5.13 -7.42 -1.19
N GLY A 132 5.05 -6.27 -0.54
CA GLY A 132 5.82 -5.09 -0.98
C GLY A 132 5.49 -4.77 -2.44
N THR A 133 6.48 -4.90 -3.33
CA THR A 133 6.34 -4.67 -4.78
C THR A 133 6.37 -5.97 -5.62
N THR A 134 6.37 -7.15 -4.97
CA THR A 134 6.46 -8.43 -5.67
C THR A 134 5.07 -9.06 -5.84
N PRO A 135 4.62 -9.35 -7.09
CA PRO A 135 3.37 -10.06 -7.31
C PRO A 135 3.48 -11.52 -6.86
N ILE A 136 2.46 -12.00 -6.14
CA ILE A 136 2.37 -13.41 -5.74
C ILE A 136 1.42 -14.18 -6.65
N GLN A 137 1.90 -15.32 -7.14
CA GLN A 137 1.08 -16.26 -7.90
C GLN A 137 0.42 -17.24 -6.93
N LEU A 138 -0.91 -17.26 -6.94
CA LEU A 138 -1.72 -18.11 -6.06
C LEU A 138 -2.61 -19.02 -6.90
N PRO A 139 -2.72 -20.32 -6.58
CA PRO A 139 -3.77 -21.13 -7.17
C PRO A 139 -5.16 -20.63 -6.71
N PRO A 140 -6.23 -20.92 -7.47
CA PRO A 140 -7.55 -20.29 -7.27
C PRO A 140 -8.09 -20.39 -5.84
N VAL A 141 -7.97 -21.55 -5.21
CA VAL A 141 -8.43 -21.79 -3.84
C VAL A 141 -7.71 -20.88 -2.84
N GLN A 142 -6.38 -20.75 -2.96
CA GLN A 142 -5.59 -19.89 -2.07
C GLN A 142 -5.84 -18.41 -2.36
N PHE A 143 -6.11 -18.05 -3.62
CA PHE A 143 -6.50 -16.70 -3.98
C PHE A 143 -7.81 -16.30 -3.29
N HIS A 144 -8.85 -17.14 -3.39
CA HIS A 144 -10.13 -16.87 -2.74
C HIS A 144 -10.02 -16.83 -1.21
N LEU A 145 -9.22 -17.73 -0.62
CA LEU A 145 -8.93 -17.69 0.80
C LEU A 145 -8.25 -16.38 1.21
N LEU A 146 -7.21 -15.97 0.49
CA LEU A 146 -6.47 -14.75 0.81
C LEU A 146 -7.32 -13.49 0.59
N LEU A 147 -8.15 -13.47 -0.47
CA LEU A 147 -9.09 -12.40 -0.74
C LEU A 147 -10.10 -12.23 0.40
N HIS A 148 -10.70 -13.32 0.85
CA HIS A 148 -11.61 -13.26 1.99
C HIS A 148 -10.91 -12.76 3.26
N LEU A 149 -9.72 -13.28 3.58
CA LEU A 149 -8.96 -12.83 4.75
C LEU A 149 -8.50 -11.36 4.64
N TYR A 150 -8.25 -10.87 3.43
CA TYR A 150 -7.84 -9.49 3.16
C TYR A 150 -9.01 -8.49 3.26
N GLU A 151 -10.17 -8.87 2.75
CA GLU A 151 -11.42 -8.09 2.87
C GLU A 151 -11.84 -7.95 4.34
N HIS A 152 -11.61 -9.00 5.14
CA HIS A 152 -11.91 -9.07 6.58
C HIS A 152 -10.67 -8.88 7.46
N ARG A 153 -9.66 -8.13 7.00
CA ARG A 153 -8.43 -7.91 7.78
C ARG A 153 -8.73 -7.27 9.15
N GLY A 154 -8.14 -7.81 10.21
CA GLY A 154 -8.43 -7.41 11.59
C GLY A 154 -9.65 -8.11 12.22
N GLU A 155 -10.44 -8.86 11.45
CA GLU A 155 -11.52 -9.72 11.95
C GLU A 155 -11.07 -11.19 12.00
N ILE A 156 -11.79 -12.04 12.75
CA ILE A 156 -11.56 -13.48 12.79
C ILE A 156 -12.51 -14.17 11.82
N CYS A 157 -11.98 -14.71 10.73
CA CYS A 157 -12.71 -15.50 9.75
C CYS A 157 -12.82 -16.96 10.20
N SER A 158 -14.05 -17.45 10.38
CA SER A 158 -14.31 -18.83 10.79
C SER A 158 -13.95 -19.85 9.69
N ARG A 159 -13.74 -21.13 10.05
CA ARG A 159 -13.51 -22.20 9.05
C ARG A 159 -14.65 -22.29 8.04
N ALA A 160 -15.90 -22.12 8.49
CA ALA A 160 -17.07 -22.12 7.63
C ALA A 160 -17.06 -20.95 6.63
N ALA A 161 -16.73 -19.74 7.08
CA ALA A 161 -16.61 -18.58 6.21
C ALA A 161 -15.48 -18.73 5.19
N CYS A 162 -14.31 -19.21 5.64
CA CYS A 162 -13.18 -19.49 4.75
C CYS A 162 -13.50 -20.59 3.72
N ALA A 163 -14.19 -21.66 4.10
CA ALA A 163 -14.60 -22.72 3.17
C ALA A 163 -15.62 -22.22 2.15
N GLN A 164 -16.59 -21.41 2.59
CA GLN A 164 -17.57 -20.78 1.72
C GLN A 164 -16.89 -19.89 0.68
N ALA A 165 -15.85 -19.15 1.06
CA ALA A 165 -15.06 -18.34 0.13
C ALA A 165 -14.22 -19.20 -0.84
N MET A 166 -13.59 -20.27 -0.35
CA MET A 166 -12.70 -21.13 -1.16
C MET A 166 -13.43 -22.01 -2.18
N TRP A 167 -14.55 -22.61 -1.77
CA TRP A 167 -15.21 -23.68 -2.52
C TRP A 167 -16.70 -23.41 -2.80
N GLY A 168 -17.27 -22.34 -2.27
CA GLY A 168 -18.67 -21.98 -2.49
C GLY A 168 -19.67 -22.80 -1.66
N HIS A 169 -19.21 -23.62 -0.71
CA HIS A 169 -20.06 -24.39 0.19
C HIS A 169 -19.61 -24.28 1.65
N SER A 170 -20.52 -24.61 2.56
CA SER A 170 -20.21 -24.66 3.99
C SER A 170 -19.21 -25.78 4.30
N TYR A 171 -18.40 -25.55 5.34
CA TYR A 171 -17.35 -26.46 5.77
C TYR A 171 -17.91 -27.76 6.38
N ASP A 172 -17.52 -28.91 5.83
CA ASP A 172 -17.75 -30.23 6.41
C ASP A 172 -16.43 -30.81 6.96
N PRO A 173 -16.26 -30.96 8.29
CA PRO A 173 -15.05 -31.51 8.88
C PRO A 173 -14.66 -32.92 8.40
N ALA A 174 -15.63 -33.75 8.00
CA ALA A 174 -15.36 -35.11 7.56
C ALA A 174 -14.76 -35.16 6.15
N ILE A 175 -15.05 -34.15 5.32
CA ILE A 175 -14.66 -34.10 3.91
C ILE A 175 -13.52 -33.11 3.71
N ASP A 176 -13.65 -31.92 4.30
CA ASP A 176 -12.86 -30.75 3.94
C ASP A 176 -11.62 -30.54 4.80
N ALA A 177 -11.50 -31.20 5.95
CA ALA A 177 -10.43 -30.92 6.91
C ALA A 177 -9.03 -31.00 6.30
N GLY A 178 -8.73 -32.07 5.55
CA GLY A 178 -7.44 -32.24 4.90
C GLY A 178 -7.16 -31.18 3.82
N ALA A 179 -8.15 -30.89 2.97
CA ALA A 179 -8.03 -29.90 1.91
C ALA A 179 -7.88 -28.48 2.48
N PHE A 180 -8.60 -28.17 3.55
CA PHE A 180 -8.52 -26.88 4.25
C PHE A 180 -7.13 -26.67 4.85
N ASP A 181 -6.61 -27.68 5.56
CA ASP A 181 -5.29 -27.61 6.20
C ASP A 181 -4.18 -27.49 5.13
N GLN A 182 -4.32 -28.18 3.99
CA GLN A 182 -3.42 -28.04 2.85
C GLN A 182 -3.50 -26.63 2.22
N ALA A 183 -4.68 -26.05 2.09
CA ALA A 183 -4.87 -24.71 1.56
C ALA A 183 -4.18 -23.66 2.44
N ILE A 184 -4.38 -23.73 3.76
CA ILE A 184 -3.72 -22.85 4.75
C ILE A 184 -2.20 -23.03 4.72
N SER A 185 -1.72 -24.27 4.72
CA SER A 185 -0.29 -24.58 4.71
C SER A 185 0.40 -24.07 3.43
N SER A 186 -0.24 -24.30 2.27
CA SER A 186 0.28 -23.81 0.99
C SER A 186 0.27 -22.28 0.92
N LEU A 187 -0.81 -21.63 1.35
CA LEU A 187 -0.91 -20.17 1.38
C LEU A 187 0.20 -19.58 2.26
N ARG A 188 0.38 -20.09 3.49
CA ARG A 188 1.47 -19.66 4.39
C ARG A 188 2.84 -19.77 3.76
N ARG A 189 3.11 -20.90 3.11
CA ARG A 189 4.41 -21.14 2.44
C ARG A 189 4.64 -20.11 1.34
N ILE A 190 3.64 -19.81 0.52
CA ILE A 190 3.72 -18.82 -0.55
C ILE A 190 3.98 -17.42 0.04
N LEU A 191 3.20 -17.04 1.05
CA LEU A 191 3.34 -15.71 1.66
C LEU A 191 4.70 -15.52 2.35
N ARG A 192 5.19 -16.53 3.09
CA ARG A 192 6.52 -16.47 3.72
C ARG A 192 7.65 -16.39 2.70
N ALA A 193 7.54 -17.12 1.58
CA ALA A 193 8.54 -17.07 0.52
C ALA A 193 8.65 -15.67 -0.10
N ALA A 194 7.53 -14.95 -0.19
CA ALA A 194 7.49 -13.60 -0.76
C ALA A 194 7.77 -12.48 0.27
N ALA A 195 7.49 -12.68 1.56
CA ALA A 195 7.69 -11.68 2.61
C ALA A 195 9.11 -11.61 3.20
N GLY A 196 9.94 -12.63 2.96
CA GLY A 196 11.18 -12.81 3.72
C GLY A 196 10.89 -13.37 5.13
N ALA A 197 11.82 -14.15 5.67
CA ALA A 197 11.57 -15.17 6.69
C ALA A 197 11.11 -14.71 8.10
N SER A 198 10.70 -13.46 8.32
CA SER A 198 10.58 -12.91 9.69
C SER A 198 9.16 -12.79 10.26
N THR A 199 8.08 -13.03 9.50
CA THR A 199 6.72 -12.82 10.01
C THR A 199 5.71 -13.78 9.37
N ASP A 200 4.91 -14.47 10.20
CA ASP A 200 3.74 -15.22 9.73
C ASP A 200 2.57 -14.25 9.53
N PRO A 201 2.08 -14.07 8.29
CA PRO A 201 1.03 -13.11 8.00
C PRO A 201 -0.38 -13.62 8.39
N ILE A 202 -0.53 -14.89 8.78
CA ILE A 202 -1.84 -15.47 9.15
C ILE A 202 -1.83 -15.89 10.62
N ASP A 203 -2.61 -15.18 11.44
CA ASP A 203 -2.83 -15.50 12.85
C ASP A 203 -3.89 -16.62 13.00
N VAL A 204 -3.60 -17.60 13.86
CA VAL A 204 -4.54 -18.69 14.18
C VAL A 204 -5.19 -18.42 15.52
N TYR A 205 -6.51 -18.34 15.52
CA TYR A 205 -7.31 -18.29 16.74
C TYR A 205 -7.89 -19.68 16.95
N ARG A 206 -7.25 -20.48 17.81
CA ARG A 206 -7.63 -21.88 18.09
C ARG A 206 -9.14 -21.99 18.37
N GLY A 207 -9.83 -22.81 17.57
CA GLY A 207 -11.28 -23.03 17.69
C GLY A 207 -12.17 -21.89 17.18
N ARG A 208 -11.60 -20.77 16.72
CA ARG A 208 -12.36 -19.59 16.24
C ARG A 208 -12.14 -19.32 14.75
N GLY A 209 -10.91 -19.47 14.25
CA GLY A 209 -10.61 -19.22 12.85
C GLY A 209 -9.24 -18.59 12.60
N TYR A 210 -9.18 -17.77 11.56
CA TYR A 210 -7.96 -17.20 11.01
C TYR A 210 -8.13 -15.70 10.77
N SER A 211 -7.04 -14.94 10.87
CA SER A 211 -7.03 -13.52 10.51
C SER A 211 -5.77 -13.20 9.73
N LEU A 212 -5.89 -12.30 8.75
CA LEU A 212 -4.72 -11.70 8.11
C LEU A 212 -4.19 -10.60 9.00
N ARG A 213 -2.90 -10.69 9.34
CA ARG A 213 -2.24 -9.69 10.17
C ARG A 213 -2.23 -8.37 9.41
N ALA A 214 -2.89 -7.38 10.00
CA ALA A 214 -3.16 -6.09 9.37
C ALA A 214 -1.89 -5.45 8.89
#